data_AF-A0A652K141-F1
#
_entry.id   AF-A0A652K141-F1
#
_cell.length_a   1.000
_cell.length_b   1.000
_cell.length_c   1.000
_cell.angle_alpha   90.00
_cell.angle_beta   90.00
_cell.angle_gamma   90.00
#
_symmetry.space_group_name_H-M   'P 1'
#
loop_
_entity.id
_entity.type
_entity.pdbx_description
1 polymer ?
#
loop_
_entity_poly.entity_id
_entity_poly.type
_entity_poly.pdbx_seq_one_letter_code
_entity_poly.pdbx_strand_id
1 'polypeptide(L)'
;MTGTDTAVTGTGTATGTDTATGTVTVGARRRRAARRDARRRTAAALLALLVPAVVAGCGIQKTDVVEAGGAATVKAQPPPSDRVVLYFVDADGRSMPVARGLGVPGPGDGSPTDFFGPDYEISRDGVATDKILAMLVAGPRPYEVTAGITTALPGAEAGSPTVLQDSTGEPATGARTRRLVWIRTPFPVKKLSEAGVRQLVCTTAYAEDDAGLVDVSLSGPDGILPTARCDA
;
A
#
# COMPACT_ATOMS: atom_id res chain seq x y z
N MET A 1 57.63 -3.66 -17.86
CA MET A 1 57.85 -2.20 -17.92
C MET A 1 56.59 -1.63 -18.52
N THR A 2 55.66 -0.96 -17.84
CA THR A 2 55.67 -0.16 -16.60
C THR A 2 54.24 -0.16 -16.07
N GLY A 3 54.09 -0.40 -14.76
CA GLY A 3 52.82 -0.20 -14.05
C GLY A 3 52.72 1.24 -13.54
N THR A 4 51.49 1.69 -13.34
CA THR A 4 51.19 2.89 -12.55
C THR A 4 49.95 2.60 -11.72
N ASP A 5 50.23 2.25 -10.46
CA ASP A 5 49.35 2.45 -9.31
C ASP A 5 49.05 3.94 -9.16
N THR A 6 47.81 4.27 -8.78
CA THR A 6 47.53 5.55 -8.11
C THR A 6 46.52 5.28 -7.01
N ALA A 7 47.05 5.11 -5.80
CA ALA A 7 46.32 5.18 -4.56
C ALA A 7 45.93 6.65 -4.30
N VAL A 8 44.68 6.88 -3.90
CA VAL A 8 44.26 8.14 -3.29
C VAL A 8 43.69 7.83 -1.90
N THR A 9 44.43 8.30 -0.91
CA THR A 9 44.09 8.41 0.50
C THR A 9 43.32 9.71 0.73
N GLY A 10 42.25 9.66 1.55
CA GLY A 10 41.57 10.86 2.04
C GLY A 10 40.51 10.48 3.09
N THR A 11 40.92 10.35 4.35
CA THR A 11 40.61 11.29 5.45
C THR A 11 39.14 11.36 5.84
N GLY A 12 38.84 10.80 7.01
CA GLY A 12 37.54 10.91 7.66
C GLY A 12 37.30 12.24 8.34
N THR A 13 36.03 12.47 8.66
CA THR A 13 35.57 13.43 9.66
C THR A 13 34.35 12.82 10.34
N ALA A 14 34.52 12.54 11.63
CA ALA A 14 33.47 12.16 12.55
C ALA A 14 32.86 13.43 13.15
N THR A 15 31.54 13.51 13.14
CA THR A 15 30.68 14.42 13.90
C THR A 15 29.36 13.65 14.04
N GLY A 16 28.88 13.23 15.21
CA GLY A 16 28.89 13.88 16.52
C GLY A 16 27.46 14.34 16.81
N THR A 17 26.78 13.61 17.72
CA THR A 17 25.62 14.01 18.57
C THR A 17 24.32 14.45 17.83
N ASP A 18 23.10 14.03 18.20
CA ASP A 18 22.51 14.15 19.52
C ASP A 18 21.34 13.17 19.75
N THR A 19 21.30 12.66 20.97
CA THR A 19 20.21 11.88 21.57
C THR A 19 19.18 12.86 22.15
N ALA A 20 17.93 12.83 21.68
CA ALA A 20 16.83 13.55 22.31
C ALA A 20 15.78 12.57 22.86
N THR A 21 15.99 12.19 24.13
CA THR A 21 15.04 11.48 24.98
C THR A 21 13.94 12.44 25.42
N GLY A 22 12.72 12.28 24.89
CA GLY A 22 11.54 13.04 25.31
C GLY A 22 10.69 12.24 26.31
N THR A 23 11.00 12.32 27.60
CA THR A 23 10.12 11.89 28.69
C THR A 23 9.03 12.93 28.95
N VAL A 24 7.76 12.59 28.71
CA VAL A 24 6.61 13.42 29.10
C VAL A 24 6.04 12.92 30.42
N THR A 25 6.13 13.81 31.41
CA THR A 25 5.71 13.67 32.81
C THR A 25 4.20 13.61 33.03
N VAL A 26 3.84 12.75 33.98
CA VAL A 26 2.56 12.60 34.66
C VAL A 26 2.09 13.89 35.34
N GLY A 27 0.88 14.34 35.00
CA GLY A 27 0.21 15.49 35.62
C GLY A 27 -1.03 15.09 36.41
N ALA A 28 -0.87 14.90 37.72
CA ALA A 28 -1.95 14.67 38.67
C ALA A 28 -2.89 15.89 38.79
N ARG A 29 -4.17 15.72 38.45
CA ARG A 29 -5.24 16.68 38.80
C ARG A 29 -6.17 16.12 39.87
N ARG A 30 -5.77 16.46 41.10
CA ARG A 30 -6.52 16.74 42.31
C ARG A 30 -8.05 16.61 42.23
N ARG A 31 -8.54 15.65 43.02
CA ARG A 31 -9.84 15.63 43.70
C ARG A 31 -10.12 16.97 44.39
N ARG A 32 -11.27 17.60 44.10
CA ARG A 32 -11.91 18.59 44.97
C ARG A 32 -13.44 18.46 44.88
N ALA A 33 -14.06 18.24 46.04
CA ALA A 33 -15.45 18.55 46.42
C ALA A 33 -16.56 17.92 45.54
N ALA A 34 -17.28 16.86 45.93
CA ALA A 34 -17.99 16.59 47.17
C ALA A 34 -18.81 17.79 47.70
N ARG A 35 -20.14 17.62 47.65
CA ARG A 35 -21.19 18.27 48.48
C ARG A 35 -21.64 19.67 48.07
N ARG A 36 -22.65 19.72 47.20
CA ARG A 36 -23.80 20.64 47.29
C ARG A 36 -25.04 19.84 46.91
N ASP A 37 -25.69 19.22 47.89
CA ASP A 37 -26.95 19.76 48.45
C ASP A 37 -27.98 19.96 47.33
N ALA A 38 -28.79 18.96 46.95
CA ALA A 38 -29.84 18.35 47.78
C ALA A 38 -30.63 19.38 48.59
N ARG A 39 -31.17 20.43 47.95
CA ARG A 39 -32.25 21.26 48.50
C ARG A 39 -32.84 22.18 47.44
N ARG A 40 -33.89 21.72 46.77
CA ARG A 40 -35.07 22.53 46.38
C ARG A 40 -36.17 21.59 45.92
N ARG A 41 -36.82 21.03 46.94
CA ARG A 41 -38.14 20.42 46.87
C ARG A 41 -39.18 21.53 46.60
N THR A 42 -40.18 21.17 45.80
CA THR A 42 -41.60 21.48 45.99
C THR A 42 -42.05 22.95 46.01
N ALA A 43 -42.61 23.37 44.88
CA ALA A 43 -43.91 24.05 44.81
C ALA A 43 -44.58 23.52 43.52
N ALA A 44 -45.49 22.54 43.56
CA ALA A 44 -46.90 22.67 43.97
C ALA A 44 -47.53 23.90 43.30
N ALA A 45 -48.11 23.70 42.12
CA ALA A 45 -49.54 23.40 41.94
C ALA A 45 -50.38 24.68 42.00
N LEU A 46 -50.94 25.07 40.85
CA LEU A 46 -52.26 25.70 40.65
C LEU A 46 -52.36 26.21 39.20
N LEU A 47 -52.87 25.37 38.31
CA LEU A 47 -53.58 25.76 37.08
C LEU A 47 -54.25 24.50 36.49
N ALA A 48 -55.11 23.91 37.30
CA ALA A 48 -56.15 23.01 36.84
C ALA A 48 -57.43 23.85 36.71
N LEU A 49 -57.74 24.32 35.50
CA LEU A 49 -59.12 24.49 35.03
C LEU A 49 -59.08 24.82 33.53
N LEU A 50 -59.95 24.15 32.78
CA LEU A 50 -60.24 24.31 31.33
C LEU A 50 -59.32 23.51 30.39
N VAL A 51 -59.77 22.30 30.03
CA VAL A 51 -60.15 21.90 28.65
C VAL A 51 -60.41 20.38 28.68
N PRO A 52 -61.67 19.92 28.65
CA PRO A 52 -61.97 18.54 28.30
C PRO A 52 -61.94 18.38 26.78
N ALA A 53 -61.59 17.18 26.32
CA ALA A 53 -61.75 16.69 24.95
C ALA A 53 -60.75 17.18 23.88
N VAL A 54 -59.58 16.53 23.82
CA VAL A 54 -59.03 15.99 22.55
C VAL A 54 -58.23 14.72 22.86
N VAL A 55 -58.90 13.58 23.05
CA VAL A 55 -58.27 12.27 22.79
C VAL A 55 -58.33 12.07 21.28
N ALA A 56 -57.58 12.88 20.54
CA ALA A 56 -57.16 12.51 19.21
C ALA A 56 -55.88 11.73 19.43
N GLY A 57 -55.97 10.40 19.39
CA GLY A 57 -54.79 9.61 19.15
C GLY A 57 -54.13 10.18 17.90
N CYS A 58 -52.91 10.71 18.03
CA CYS A 58 -52.05 10.88 16.87
C CYS A 58 -51.92 9.48 16.26
N GLY A 59 -52.67 9.25 15.19
CA GLY A 59 -52.51 8.10 14.34
C GLY A 59 -51.11 8.16 13.76
N ILE A 60 -50.16 7.58 14.47
CA ILE A 60 -48.90 7.14 13.89
C ILE A 60 -49.33 6.07 12.89
N GLN A 61 -49.55 6.50 11.66
CA GLN A 61 -49.55 5.60 10.52
C GLN A 61 -48.30 4.75 10.69
N LYS A 62 -48.45 3.41 10.67
CA LYS A 62 -47.28 2.55 10.52
C LYS A 62 -46.60 3.01 9.25
N THR A 63 -45.54 3.78 9.38
CA THR A 63 -44.61 3.99 8.29
C THR A 63 -44.11 2.59 8.00
N ASP A 64 -44.45 2.11 6.82
CA ASP A 64 -43.96 0.81 6.37
C ASP A 64 -42.46 0.76 6.60
N VAL A 65 -41.95 -0.43 6.90
CA VAL A 65 -40.51 -0.62 7.03
C VAL A 65 -39.91 -0.26 5.69
N VAL A 66 -39.33 0.93 5.59
CA VAL A 66 -38.41 1.22 4.52
C VAL A 66 -37.25 0.28 4.79
N GLU A 67 -37.19 -0.80 4.01
CA GLU A 67 -36.00 -1.64 3.85
C GLU A 67 -34.82 -0.68 3.83
N ALA A 68 -34.03 -0.67 4.92
CA ALA A 68 -32.78 0.04 4.95
C ALA A 68 -31.99 -0.55 3.80
N GLY A 69 -31.89 0.20 2.70
CA GLY A 69 -31.32 -0.27 1.45
C GLY A 69 -30.08 -1.08 1.74
N GLY A 70 -30.03 -2.29 1.18
CA GLY A 70 -29.00 -3.28 1.47
C GLY A 70 -27.61 -2.64 1.54
N ALA A 71 -26.78 -3.16 2.45
CA ALA A 71 -25.45 -2.63 2.76
C ALA A 71 -24.77 -2.09 1.50
N ALA A 72 -24.31 -0.84 1.55
CA ALA A 72 -23.63 -0.19 0.44
C ALA A 72 -22.44 -1.06 0.03
N THR A 73 -22.63 -1.85 -1.03
CA THR A 73 -21.55 -2.63 -1.62
C THR A 73 -20.70 -1.61 -2.37
N VAL A 74 -19.64 -1.14 -1.74
CA VAL A 74 -18.56 -0.49 -2.47
C VAL A 74 -17.98 -1.57 -3.36
N LYS A 75 -18.40 -1.57 -4.63
CA LYS A 75 -17.58 -2.21 -5.65
C LYS A 75 -16.27 -1.46 -5.60
N ALA A 76 -15.24 -2.09 -5.04
CA ALA A 76 -13.88 -1.66 -5.25
C ALA A 76 -13.71 -1.70 -6.77
N GLN A 77 -13.86 -0.54 -7.40
CA GLN A 77 -13.62 -0.39 -8.82
C GLN A 77 -12.20 -0.91 -9.01
N PRO A 78 -11.97 -1.85 -9.95
CA PRO A 78 -10.62 -2.19 -10.35
C PRO A 78 -9.86 -0.88 -10.59
N PRO A 79 -8.59 -0.79 -10.17
CA PRO A 79 -7.80 0.40 -10.44
C PRO A 79 -8.02 0.76 -11.92
N PRO A 80 -8.30 2.04 -12.23
CA PRO A 80 -8.41 2.44 -13.62
C PRO A 80 -7.14 1.97 -14.35
N SER A 81 -7.27 1.61 -15.63
CA SER A 81 -6.20 0.96 -16.42
C SER A 81 -4.92 1.80 -16.54
N ASP A 82 -4.92 3.01 -16.01
CA ASP A 82 -3.79 3.93 -15.86
C ASP A 82 -3.08 3.79 -14.50
N ARG A 83 -3.42 2.80 -13.66
CA ARG A 83 -2.76 2.58 -12.36
C ARG A 83 -2.17 1.18 -12.26
N VAL A 84 -1.02 1.10 -11.58
CA VAL A 84 -0.34 -0.13 -11.22
C VAL A 84 -0.21 -0.24 -9.71
N VAL A 85 -0.15 -1.48 -9.21
CA VAL A 85 0.11 -1.75 -7.79
C VAL A 85 1.56 -2.22 -7.64
N LEU A 86 2.33 -1.46 -6.86
CA LEU A 86 3.69 -1.83 -6.46
C LEU A 86 3.67 -2.24 -4.99
N TYR A 87 4.32 -3.35 -4.64
CA TYR A 87 4.44 -3.76 -3.25
C TYR A 87 5.74 -3.24 -2.67
N PHE A 88 5.65 -2.31 -1.73
CA PHE A 88 6.79 -1.80 -0.97
C PHE A 88 6.78 -2.36 0.46
N VAL A 89 7.62 -1.81 1.33
CA VAL A 89 7.74 -2.23 2.72
C VAL A 89 7.40 -1.07 3.65
N ASP A 90 6.52 -1.29 4.63
CA ASP A 90 6.20 -0.30 5.66
C ASP A 90 7.31 -0.20 6.73
N ALA A 91 7.15 0.73 7.68
CA ALA A 91 8.10 0.92 8.77
C ALA A 91 8.24 -0.32 9.69
N ASP A 92 7.26 -1.22 9.69
CA ASP A 92 7.27 -2.46 10.46
C ASP A 92 7.89 -3.63 9.67
N GLY A 93 8.34 -3.40 8.44
CA GLY A 93 8.90 -4.45 7.58
C GLY A 93 7.85 -5.27 6.83
N ARG A 94 6.57 -4.88 6.85
CA ARG A 94 5.48 -5.61 6.18
C ARG A 94 5.29 -5.14 4.75
N SER A 95 4.83 -6.05 3.90
CA SER A 95 4.46 -5.76 2.52
C SER A 95 3.28 -4.78 2.48
N MET A 96 3.42 -3.69 1.73
CA MET A 96 2.44 -2.61 1.61
C MET A 96 2.13 -2.33 0.13
N PRO A 97 0.91 -2.57 -0.35
CA PRO A 97 0.53 -2.24 -1.72
C PRO A 97 0.39 -0.73 -1.90
N VAL A 98 1.02 -0.19 -2.94
CA VAL A 98 0.98 1.23 -3.31
C VAL A 98 0.50 1.37 -4.75
N ALA A 99 -0.65 2.03 -4.92
CA ALA A 99 -1.17 2.35 -6.24
C ALA A 99 -0.43 3.56 -6.83
N ARG A 100 0.16 3.41 -8.02
CA ARG A 100 0.78 4.49 -8.78
C ARG A 100 0.11 4.68 -10.12
N GLY A 101 -0.04 5.94 -10.54
CA GLY A 101 -0.44 6.27 -11.90
C GLY A 101 0.71 6.04 -12.89
N LEU A 102 0.37 5.57 -14.08
CA LEU A 102 1.27 5.31 -15.21
C LEU A 102 1.63 6.57 -16.01
N GLY A 103 1.27 7.75 -15.50
CA GLY A 103 1.67 9.04 -16.09
C GLY A 103 0.91 9.40 -17.37
N VAL A 104 -0.35 8.93 -17.54
CA VAL A 104 -1.22 9.53 -18.55
C VAL A 104 -1.41 11.01 -18.16
N PRO A 105 -1.08 11.99 -19.02
CA PRO A 105 -1.23 13.40 -18.69
C PRO A 105 -2.68 13.70 -18.31
N GLY A 106 -2.93 13.94 -17.03
CA GLY A 106 -4.17 14.55 -16.60
C GLY A 106 -4.11 16.04 -16.92
N PRO A 107 -5.24 16.69 -17.27
CA PRO A 107 -5.27 18.14 -17.29
C PRO A 107 -5.11 18.67 -15.85
N GLY A 108 -3.88 18.97 -15.45
CA GLY A 108 -3.57 19.73 -14.23
C GLY A 108 -2.71 19.04 -13.17
N ASP A 109 -2.26 17.80 -13.36
CA ASP A 109 -1.26 17.21 -12.48
C ASP A 109 0.13 17.45 -13.07
N GLY A 110 0.91 18.34 -12.45
CA GLY A 110 2.34 18.49 -12.76
C GLY A 110 3.16 17.25 -12.36
N SER A 111 2.63 16.04 -12.60
CA SER A 111 3.29 14.77 -12.38
C SER A 111 4.49 14.68 -13.32
N PRO A 112 5.72 14.51 -12.80
CA PRO A 112 6.89 14.32 -13.63
C PRO A 112 6.68 13.10 -14.52
N THR A 113 6.53 13.32 -15.82
CA THR A 113 6.56 12.32 -16.90
C THR A 113 7.94 11.69 -17.09
N ASP A 114 8.84 11.84 -16.11
CA ASP A 114 10.25 12.06 -16.40
C ASP A 114 11.12 10.80 -16.29
N PHE A 115 10.53 9.62 -16.15
CA PHE A 115 11.34 8.40 -16.07
C PHE A 115 11.43 7.59 -17.37
N PHE A 116 10.48 7.71 -18.31
CA PHE A 116 10.44 6.80 -19.47
C PHE A 116 10.29 7.47 -20.86
N GLY A 117 10.33 8.80 -20.95
CA GLY A 117 10.34 9.53 -22.23
C GLY A 117 8.99 9.48 -22.98
N PRO A 118 8.83 10.22 -24.11
CA PRO A 118 7.55 10.39 -24.83
C PRO A 118 7.11 9.24 -25.74
N ASP A 119 7.94 8.20 -25.94
CA ASP A 119 7.65 7.08 -26.85
C ASP A 119 6.91 5.91 -26.15
N TYR A 120 6.19 6.21 -25.07
CA TYR A 120 5.50 5.23 -24.23
C TYR A 120 4.09 4.97 -24.76
N GLU A 121 4.00 4.18 -25.83
CA GLU A 121 2.70 3.61 -26.17
C GLU A 121 2.32 2.57 -25.09
N ILE A 122 1.29 2.88 -24.32
CA ILE A 122 0.52 1.88 -23.58
C ILE A 122 -0.05 0.96 -24.68
N SER A 123 0.54 -0.21 -24.87
CA SER A 123 0.06 -1.17 -25.85
C SER A 123 -1.35 -1.62 -25.47
N ARG A 124 -2.10 -2.16 -26.44
CA ARG A 124 -3.46 -2.70 -26.19
C ARG A 124 -3.49 -3.79 -25.10
N ASP A 125 -2.33 -4.37 -24.79
CA ASP A 125 -2.14 -5.42 -23.79
C ASP A 125 -1.75 -4.90 -22.40
N GLY A 126 -1.76 -3.57 -22.18
CA GLY A 126 -1.40 -2.94 -20.91
C GLY A 126 0.07 -2.52 -20.82
N VAL A 127 0.54 -2.20 -19.61
CA VAL A 127 1.95 -1.84 -19.36
C VAL A 127 2.76 -3.12 -19.16
N ALA A 128 3.81 -3.27 -19.97
CA ALA A 128 4.74 -4.40 -19.84
C ALA A 128 5.25 -4.53 -18.39
N THR A 129 5.18 -5.75 -17.85
CA THR A 129 5.62 -6.09 -16.48
C THR A 129 7.06 -5.63 -16.19
N ASP A 130 7.95 -5.67 -17.17
CA ASP A 130 9.32 -5.13 -17.06
C ASP A 130 9.35 -3.67 -16.60
N LYS A 131 8.44 -2.84 -17.11
CA LYS A 131 8.33 -1.43 -16.72
C LYS A 131 7.85 -1.29 -15.28
N ILE A 132 6.92 -2.15 -14.86
CA ILE A 132 6.42 -2.17 -13.48
C ILE A 132 7.55 -2.57 -12.52
N LEU A 133 8.35 -3.56 -12.89
CA LEU A 133 9.52 -3.98 -12.13
C LEU A 133 10.61 -2.91 -12.10
N ALA A 134 10.82 -2.17 -13.18
CA ALA A 134 11.72 -1.01 -13.18
C ALA A 134 11.24 0.09 -12.21
N MET A 135 9.94 0.39 -12.18
CA MET A 135 9.36 1.34 -11.22
C MET A 135 9.50 0.87 -9.76
N LEU A 136 9.45 -0.44 -9.53
CA LEU A 136 9.65 -1.03 -8.20
C LEU A 136 11.09 -0.83 -7.71
N VAL A 137 12.07 -1.11 -8.56
CA VAL A 137 13.50 -1.00 -8.23
C VAL A 137 13.96 0.46 -8.17
N ALA A 138 13.31 1.37 -8.90
CA ALA A 138 13.48 2.82 -8.71
C ALA A 138 13.10 3.28 -7.28
N GLY A 139 12.31 2.48 -6.55
CA GLY A 139 12.01 2.68 -5.15
C GLY A 139 10.82 3.60 -4.86
N PRO A 140 10.54 3.89 -3.57
CA PRO A 140 9.47 4.77 -3.14
C PRO A 140 9.68 6.23 -3.57
N ARG A 141 8.59 6.95 -3.85
CA ARG A 141 8.61 8.39 -4.14
C ARG A 141 8.84 9.19 -2.86
N PRO A 142 9.30 10.46 -2.92
CA PRO A 142 9.59 11.25 -1.72
C PRO A 142 8.43 11.33 -0.73
N TYR A 143 7.19 11.50 -1.21
CA TYR A 143 6.00 11.54 -0.33
C TYR A 143 5.68 10.17 0.30
N GLU A 144 6.02 9.07 -0.36
CA GLU A 144 5.87 7.70 0.17
C GLU A 144 6.93 7.45 1.25
N VAL A 145 8.17 7.90 1.02
CA VAL A 145 9.25 7.83 2.03
C VAL A 145 8.87 8.62 3.28
N THR A 146 8.29 9.83 3.14
CA THR A 146 7.81 10.60 4.30
C THR A 146 6.67 9.93 5.04
N ALA A 147 5.94 9.01 4.39
CA ALA A 147 4.92 8.17 5.01
C ALA A 147 5.49 6.88 5.63
N GLY A 148 6.81 6.70 5.66
CA GLY A 148 7.49 5.52 6.21
C GLY A 148 7.55 4.33 5.26
N ILE A 149 7.27 4.53 3.97
CA ILE A 149 7.37 3.47 2.95
C ILE A 149 8.83 3.38 2.48
N THR A 150 9.36 2.16 2.46
CA THR A 150 10.74 1.81 2.09
C THR A 150 10.75 0.70 1.04
N THR A 151 11.94 0.30 0.57
CA THR A 151 12.13 -0.85 -0.33
C THR A 151 13.11 -1.84 0.29
N ALA A 152 12.82 -3.14 0.15
CA ALA A 152 13.73 -4.22 0.54
C ALA A 152 14.58 -4.73 -0.64
N LEU A 153 14.54 -4.05 -1.79
CA LEU A 153 15.33 -4.38 -2.97
C LEU A 153 16.61 -3.55 -3.06
N PRO A 154 17.65 -4.08 -3.74
CA PRO A 154 18.75 -3.25 -4.23
C PRO A 154 18.23 -2.07 -5.06
N GLY A 155 18.94 -0.95 -5.05
CA GLY A 155 18.54 0.23 -5.81
C GLY A 155 18.68 0.06 -7.32
N ALA A 156 18.23 1.06 -8.08
CA ALA A 156 18.24 1.07 -9.55
C ALA A 156 19.63 0.87 -10.17
N GLU A 157 20.70 1.20 -9.45
CA GLU A 157 22.09 0.95 -9.85
C GLU A 157 22.42 -0.53 -10.03
N ALA A 158 21.67 -1.43 -9.37
CA ALA A 158 21.82 -2.87 -9.53
C ALA A 158 21.20 -3.39 -10.84
N GLY A 159 20.45 -2.55 -11.57
CA GLY A 159 19.73 -2.90 -12.79
C GLY A 159 18.29 -3.33 -12.56
N SER A 160 17.51 -3.39 -13.64
CA SER A 160 16.08 -3.77 -13.59
C SER A 160 15.86 -5.27 -13.84
N PRO A 161 14.96 -5.92 -13.09
CA PRO A 161 14.49 -7.26 -13.39
C PRO A 161 13.78 -7.33 -14.74
N THR A 162 13.88 -8.47 -15.42
CA THR A 162 13.19 -8.74 -16.68
C THR A 162 12.35 -9.99 -16.59
N VAL A 163 11.18 -9.98 -17.23
CA VAL A 163 10.32 -11.13 -17.41
C VAL A 163 10.92 -12.01 -18.50
N LEU A 164 11.26 -13.23 -18.12
CA LEU A 164 11.52 -14.29 -19.07
C LEU A 164 10.17 -14.95 -19.35
N GLN A 165 9.57 -14.64 -20.50
CA GLN A 165 8.44 -15.45 -20.95
C GLN A 165 8.97 -16.82 -21.36
N ASP A 166 8.70 -17.84 -20.53
CA ASP A 166 8.73 -19.22 -21.02
C ASP A 166 7.81 -20.12 -20.21
N SER A 167 6.61 -20.32 -20.76
CA SER A 167 5.97 -21.63 -20.94
C SER A 167 4.52 -21.37 -21.34
N THR A 168 4.24 -21.52 -22.62
CA THR A 168 2.97 -22.06 -23.14
C THR A 168 2.86 -23.52 -22.67
N GLY A 169 2.92 -23.73 -21.35
CA GLY A 169 2.70 -25.04 -20.73
C GLY A 169 1.19 -25.25 -20.71
N GLU A 170 0.69 -25.95 -21.71
CA GLU A 170 -0.69 -26.37 -21.81
C GLU A 170 -1.12 -26.98 -20.46
N PRO A 171 -2.21 -26.49 -19.83
CA PRO A 171 -2.58 -26.95 -18.51
C PRO A 171 -2.82 -28.46 -18.55
N ALA A 172 -2.06 -29.20 -17.73
CA ALA A 172 -2.30 -30.62 -17.53
C ALA A 172 -3.77 -30.81 -17.12
N THR A 173 -4.48 -31.62 -17.89
CA THR A 173 -5.93 -31.76 -17.90
C THR A 173 -6.51 -31.88 -16.48
N GLY A 174 -7.31 -30.88 -16.07
CA GLY A 174 -8.21 -30.98 -14.90
C GLY A 174 -7.82 -30.19 -13.65
N ALA A 175 -6.62 -29.62 -13.54
CA ALA A 175 -6.27 -28.68 -12.48
C ALA A 175 -6.23 -27.24 -13.02
N ARG A 176 -6.79 -26.27 -12.30
CA ARG A 176 -6.53 -24.85 -12.57
C ARG A 176 -5.08 -24.55 -12.21
N THR A 177 -4.13 -24.94 -13.06
CA THR A 177 -2.73 -24.59 -12.90
C THR A 177 -2.62 -23.09 -13.09
N ARG A 178 -2.21 -22.38 -12.04
CA ARG A 178 -1.84 -20.96 -12.15
C ARG A 178 -0.71 -20.85 -13.18
N ARG A 179 -0.76 -19.79 -13.99
CA ARG A 179 0.33 -19.48 -14.93
C ARG A 179 1.60 -19.23 -14.11
N LEU A 180 2.71 -19.78 -14.57
CA LEU A 180 4.04 -19.55 -13.99
C LEU A 180 4.75 -18.42 -14.75
N VAL A 181 5.26 -17.43 -14.03
CA VAL A 181 6.03 -16.30 -14.56
C VAL A 181 7.46 -16.38 -14.07
N TRP A 182 8.43 -16.35 -14.97
CA TRP A 182 9.85 -16.37 -14.64
C TRP A 182 10.44 -14.95 -14.69
N ILE A 183 11.10 -14.55 -13.61
CA ILE A 183 11.77 -13.25 -13.50
C ILE A 183 13.28 -13.49 -13.40
N ARG A 184 14.04 -12.74 -14.19
CA ARG A 184 15.49 -12.66 -14.11
C ARG A 184 15.89 -11.33 -13.49
N THR A 185 16.59 -11.38 -12.37
CA THR A 185 17.15 -10.20 -11.72
C THR A 185 18.65 -10.08 -12.06
N PRO A 186 19.16 -8.84 -12.19
CA PRO A 186 20.60 -8.60 -12.32
C PRO A 186 21.36 -8.71 -10.98
N PHE A 187 20.65 -8.77 -9.86
CA PHE A 187 21.19 -8.89 -8.51
C PHE A 187 20.91 -10.26 -7.86
N PRO A 188 21.74 -10.71 -6.89
CA PRO A 188 21.63 -12.03 -6.26
C PRO A 188 20.30 -12.22 -5.51
N VAL A 189 19.50 -13.21 -5.92
CA VAL A 189 18.16 -13.49 -5.37
C VAL A 189 18.21 -14.25 -4.05
N LYS A 190 19.22 -15.07 -3.79
CA LYS A 190 19.35 -15.83 -2.52
C LYS A 190 19.82 -14.96 -1.36
N LYS A 191 20.24 -13.72 -1.65
CA LYS A 191 20.61 -12.72 -0.64
C LYS A 191 19.49 -11.73 -0.33
N LEU A 192 18.35 -11.82 -1.03
CA LEU A 192 17.19 -11.00 -0.73
C LEU A 192 16.60 -11.41 0.62
N SER A 193 16.12 -10.42 1.37
CA SER A 193 15.29 -10.69 2.54
C SER A 193 13.95 -11.30 2.11
N GLU A 194 13.23 -11.92 3.05
CA GLU A 194 11.88 -12.41 2.78
C GLU A 194 10.96 -11.27 2.28
N ALA A 195 11.10 -10.07 2.87
CA ALA A 195 10.39 -8.88 2.43
C ALA A 195 10.73 -8.51 0.97
N GLY A 196 12.01 -8.57 0.57
CA GLY A 196 12.43 -8.31 -0.82
C GLY A 196 11.90 -9.33 -1.81
N VAL A 197 11.92 -10.63 -1.45
CA VAL A 197 11.31 -11.69 -2.27
C VAL A 197 9.81 -11.45 -2.42
N ARG A 198 9.11 -11.18 -1.32
CA ARG A 198 7.66 -10.91 -1.32
C ARG A 198 7.29 -9.67 -2.13
N GLN A 199 8.09 -8.60 -2.01
CA GLN A 199 7.95 -7.37 -2.78
C GLN A 199 8.04 -7.62 -4.30
N LEU A 200 9.02 -8.40 -4.77
CA LEU A 200 9.13 -8.80 -6.18
C LEU A 200 7.96 -9.69 -6.61
N VAL A 201 7.70 -10.76 -5.86
CA VAL A 201 6.67 -11.75 -6.19
C VAL A 201 5.29 -11.11 -6.28
N CYS A 202 4.90 -10.29 -5.29
CA CYS A 202 3.59 -9.65 -5.27
C CYS A 202 3.44 -8.58 -6.35
N THR A 203 4.49 -7.81 -6.63
CA THR A 203 4.45 -6.82 -7.73
C THR A 203 4.33 -7.51 -9.07
N THR A 204 5.10 -8.57 -9.33
CA THR A 204 4.97 -9.38 -10.56
C THR A 204 3.58 -9.99 -10.65
N ALA A 205 3.06 -10.55 -9.55
CA ALA A 205 1.78 -11.26 -9.59
C ALA A 205 0.63 -10.33 -9.98
N TYR A 206 0.57 -9.14 -9.39
CA TYR A 206 -0.46 -8.13 -9.71
C TYR A 206 -0.20 -7.36 -11.00
N ALA A 207 1.03 -7.37 -11.53
CA ALA A 207 1.31 -6.87 -12.87
C ALA A 207 0.79 -7.83 -13.97
N GLU A 208 0.73 -9.12 -13.66
CA GLU A 208 0.42 -10.20 -14.61
C GLU A 208 -1.03 -10.68 -14.52
N ASP A 209 -1.68 -10.50 -13.37
CA ASP A 209 -3.07 -10.87 -13.13
C ASP A 209 -3.65 -9.97 -12.03
N ASP A 210 -4.79 -9.30 -12.29
CA ASP A 210 -5.40 -8.37 -11.32
C ASP A 210 -5.80 -9.01 -9.99
N ALA A 211 -5.99 -10.34 -9.97
CA ALA A 211 -6.29 -11.11 -8.76
C ALA A 211 -5.03 -11.71 -8.12
N GLY A 212 -3.84 -11.46 -8.67
CA GLY A 212 -2.56 -11.99 -8.20
C GLY A 212 -2.45 -13.52 -8.36
N LEU A 213 -3.23 -14.13 -9.25
CA LEU A 213 -3.35 -15.59 -9.37
C LEU A 213 -2.30 -16.23 -10.29
N VAL A 214 -1.05 -15.76 -10.21
CA VAL A 214 0.10 -16.36 -10.89
C VAL A 214 1.14 -16.85 -9.90
N ASP A 215 1.85 -17.91 -10.29
CA ASP A 215 3.00 -18.42 -9.57
C ASP A 215 4.26 -17.72 -10.13
N VAL A 216 5.20 -17.30 -9.29
CA VAL A 216 6.39 -16.53 -9.71
C VAL A 216 7.67 -17.27 -9.35
N SER A 217 8.59 -17.38 -10.29
CA SER A 217 9.93 -17.95 -10.08
C SER A 217 10.99 -16.86 -10.28
N LEU A 218 11.90 -16.70 -9.32
CA LEU A 218 12.96 -15.69 -9.36
C LEU A 218 14.32 -16.34 -9.65
N SER A 219 15.06 -15.78 -10.59
CA SER A 219 16.42 -16.21 -10.96
C SER A 219 17.37 -15.01 -10.91
N GLY A 220 18.55 -15.22 -10.34
CA GLY A 220 19.62 -14.24 -10.25
C GLY A 220 20.99 -14.87 -10.51
N PRO A 221 22.08 -14.08 -10.42
CA PRO A 221 23.45 -14.58 -10.65
C PRO A 221 23.90 -15.65 -9.64
N ASP A 222 23.24 -15.76 -8.49
CA ASP A 222 23.51 -16.74 -7.43
C ASP A 222 22.55 -17.95 -7.44
N GLY A 223 21.67 -18.03 -8.42
CA GLY A 223 20.81 -19.18 -8.70
C GLY A 223 19.32 -18.83 -8.76
N ILE A 224 18.48 -19.83 -8.48
CA ILE A 224 17.03 -19.75 -8.61
C ILE A 224 16.39 -19.98 -7.25
N LEU A 225 15.33 -19.24 -6.94
CA LEU A 225 14.48 -19.47 -5.76
C LEU A 225 13.31 -20.40 -6.12
N PRO A 226 12.76 -21.15 -5.14
CA PRO A 226 11.53 -21.89 -5.34
C PRO A 226 10.40 -20.99 -5.83
N THR A 227 9.50 -21.56 -6.63
CA THR A 227 8.29 -20.87 -7.05
C THR A 227 7.50 -20.39 -5.83
N ALA A 228 7.07 -19.14 -5.86
CA ALA A 228 6.37 -18.47 -4.77
C ALA A 228 5.07 -17.83 -5.25
N ARG A 229 4.19 -17.54 -4.29
CA ARG A 229 2.89 -16.90 -4.48
C ARG A 229 2.84 -15.59 -3.72
N CYS A 230 2.03 -14.67 -4.22
CA CYS A 230 1.62 -13.53 -3.42
C CYS A 230 0.44 -13.96 -2.53
N ASP A 231 0.76 -14.53 -1.36
CA ASP A 231 -0.22 -14.81 -0.33
C ASP A 231 -0.25 -13.61 0.63
N ALA A 232 -1.44 -13.01 0.78
CA ALA A 232 -1.70 -11.85 1.64
C ALA A 232 -1.71 -12.23 3.13
#